data_AF-A0A2V7GF16-F1
#
_entry.id   AF-A0A2V7GF16-F1
#
_cell.length_a   1.000
_cell.length_b   1.000
_cell.length_c   1.000
_cell.angle_alpha   90.00
_cell.angle_beta   90.00
_cell.angle_gamma   90.00
#
_symmetry.space_group_name_H-M   'P 1'
#
loop_
_entity.id
_entity.type
_entity.pdbx_description
1 polymer ?
#
loop_
_entity_poly.entity_id
_entity_poly.type
_entity_poly.pdbx_seq_one_letter_code
_entity_poly.pdbx_strand_id
1 'polypeptide(L)'
;MKMRGSVYERRRRCGQRRCACATDAKALHASAFLTVFLDGRTRGFHLRAEDEAWAQQAVAAYNRLWKVVNELTACEVAELRRQIRERRRARQRRK
;
A
#
# COMPACT_ATOMS: atom_id res chain seq x y z
N MET A 1 10.05 3.12 2.06
CA MET A 1 9.40 1.89 1.57
C MET A 1 7.95 1.91 2.04
N LYS A 2 6.96 2.08 1.14
CA LYS A 2 5.52 2.10 1.48
C LYS A 2 4.85 0.91 0.79
N MET A 3 4.23 0.01 1.56
CA MET A 3 3.32 -1.00 1.01
C MET A 3 2.06 -0.26 0.55
N ARG A 4 2.03 0.17 -0.71
CA ARG A 4 0.79 0.59 -1.36
C ARG A 4 0.05 -0.68 -1.77
N GLY A 5 -0.65 -1.25 -0.79
CA GLY A 5 -1.50 -2.41 -0.95
C GLY A 5 -2.90 -1.99 -1.39
N SER A 6 -3.43 -2.51 -2.50
CA SER A 6 -4.86 -2.43 -2.80
C SER A 6 -5.41 -3.81 -3.10
N VAL A 7 -6.54 -4.11 -2.48
CA VAL A 7 -7.39 -5.25 -2.84
C VAL A 7 -8.42 -4.74 -3.83
N TYR A 8 -8.56 -5.41 -4.96
CA TYR A 8 -9.61 -5.10 -5.93
C TYR A 8 -10.15 -6.38 -6.57
N GLU A 9 -11.43 -6.35 -6.92
CA GLU A 9 -12.04 -7.43 -7.66
C GLU A 9 -11.71 -7.28 -9.15
N ARG A 10 -11.35 -8.41 -9.77
CA ARG A 10 -11.19 -8.50 -11.22
C ARG A 10 -12.09 -9.59 -11.77
N ARG A 11 -12.85 -9.24 -12.81
CA ARG A 11 -13.60 -10.19 -13.63
C ARG A 11 -12.70 -10.78 -14.71
N ARG A 12 -12.65 -12.11 -14.81
CA ARG A 12 -11.78 -12.83 -15.76
C ARG A 12 -12.47 -14.02 -16.42
N ARG A 13 -11.93 -14.41 -17.57
CA ARG A 13 -12.24 -15.69 -18.23
C ARG A 13 -11.39 -16.79 -17.60
N CYS A 14 -11.96 -18.00 -17.48
CA CYS A 14 -11.25 -19.16 -16.93
C CYS A 14 -10.38 -19.90 -17.97
N GLY A 15 -10.50 -19.56 -19.26
CA GLY A 15 -9.74 -20.19 -20.36
C GLY A 15 -10.42 -21.44 -20.95
N GLN A 16 -11.46 -21.96 -20.29
CA GLN A 16 -12.22 -23.11 -20.79
C GLN A 16 -13.23 -22.67 -21.86
N ARG A 17 -13.11 -23.22 -23.08
CA ARG A 17 -13.96 -22.84 -24.23
C ARG A 17 -15.46 -23.10 -24.04
N ARG A 18 -15.81 -24.10 -23.22
CA ARG A 18 -17.20 -24.48 -22.92
C ARG A 18 -17.83 -23.73 -21.74
N CYS A 19 -17.04 -22.94 -21.02
CA CYS A 19 -17.56 -22.19 -19.89
C CYS A 19 -18.35 -20.97 -20.38
N ALA A 20 -19.46 -20.64 -19.71
CA ALA A 20 -20.27 -19.46 -20.02
C ALA A 20 -19.43 -18.16 -20.04
N CYS A 21 -18.36 -18.08 -19.22
CA CYS A 21 -17.46 -16.93 -19.20
C CYS A 21 -16.68 -16.70 -20.51
N ALA A 22 -16.64 -17.69 -21.42
CA ALA A 22 -15.94 -17.59 -22.69
C ALA A 22 -16.71 -16.73 -23.70
N THR A 23 -18.05 -16.76 -23.64
CA THR A 23 -18.95 -16.10 -24.58
C THR A 23 -19.74 -14.96 -23.94
N ASP A 24 -20.14 -15.09 -22.68
CA ASP A 24 -20.89 -14.07 -21.95
C ASP A 24 -20.00 -13.23 -21.01
N ALA A 25 -19.99 -11.92 -21.23
CA ALA A 25 -19.28 -10.95 -20.41
C ALA A 25 -19.87 -10.80 -18.99
N LYS A 26 -21.14 -11.18 -18.77
CA LYS A 26 -21.76 -11.19 -17.44
C LYS A 26 -21.41 -12.45 -16.64
N ALA A 27 -21.04 -13.54 -17.31
CA ALA A 27 -20.61 -14.80 -16.69
C ALA A 27 -19.12 -14.84 -16.34
N LEU A 28 -18.41 -13.71 -16.36
CA LEU A 28 -17.01 -13.63 -15.96
C LEU A 28 -16.85 -13.97 -14.48
N HIS A 29 -15.83 -14.77 -14.16
CA HIS A 29 -15.53 -15.13 -12.78
C HIS A 29 -14.95 -13.93 -12.04
N ALA A 30 -15.52 -13.62 -10.88
CA ALA A 30 -14.94 -12.68 -9.94
C ALA A 30 -13.75 -13.35 -9.21
N SER A 31 -12.64 -12.65 -9.12
CA SER A 31 -11.51 -13.03 -8.29
C SER A 31 -10.90 -11.81 -7.63
N ALA A 32 -10.65 -11.88 -6.34
CA ALA A 32 -9.95 -10.84 -5.60
C ALA A 32 -8.45 -10.89 -5.92
N PHE A 33 -7.84 -9.72 -6.06
CA PHE A 33 -6.41 -9.56 -6.25
C PHE A 33 -5.87 -8.60 -5.21
N LEU A 34 -4.74 -8.95 -4.61
CA LEU A 34 -3.95 -8.05 -3.80
C LEU A 34 -2.70 -7.65 -4.59
N THR A 35 -2.54 -6.35 -4.76
CA THR A 35 -1.32 -5.75 -5.32
C THR A 35 -0.61 -4.96 -4.24
N VAL A 36 0.67 -5.22 -4.03
CA VAL A 36 1.51 -4.55 -3.02
C VAL A 36 2.80 -4.04 -3.66
N PHE A 37 3.27 -2.87 -3.23
CA PHE A 37 4.58 -2.37 -3.61
C PHE A 37 5.62 -2.68 -2.52
N LEU A 38 6.58 -3.54 -2.84
CA LEU A 38 7.57 -4.07 -1.89
C LEU A 38 8.94 -4.12 -2.57
N ASP A 39 9.98 -3.62 -1.90
CA ASP A 39 11.36 -3.57 -2.42
C ASP A 39 11.50 -2.91 -3.80
N GLY A 40 10.76 -1.83 -4.03
CA GLY A 40 10.82 -1.11 -5.30
C GLY A 40 10.07 -1.78 -6.46
N ARG A 41 9.37 -2.90 -6.21
CA ARG A 41 8.62 -3.63 -7.23
C ARG A 41 7.17 -3.84 -6.82
N THR A 42 6.28 -3.78 -7.80
CA THR A 42 4.87 -4.16 -7.62
C THR A 42 4.75 -5.68 -7.67
N ARG A 43 4.23 -6.29 -6.61
CA ARG A 43 3.92 -7.71 -6.53
C ARG A 43 2.40 -7.87 -6.44
N GLY A 44 1.83 -8.67 -7.32
CA GLY A 44 0.41 -9.00 -7.31
C GLY A 44 0.21 -10.49 -7.10
N PHE A 45 -0.77 -10.87 -6.31
CA PHE A 45 -1.20 -12.26 -6.20
C PHE A 45 -2.72 -12.38 -6.09
N HIS A 46 -3.21 -13.53 -6.52
CA HIS A 46 -4.62 -13.88 -6.42
C HIS A 46 -4.97 -14.22 -4.98
N LEU A 47 -6.10 -13.69 -4.52
CA LEU A 47 -6.71 -14.08 -3.27
C LEU A 47 -7.83 -15.07 -3.55
N ARG A 48 -7.99 -16.04 -2.63
CA ARG A 48 -9.22 -16.81 -2.57
C ARG A 48 -10.32 -15.96 -1.92
N ALA A 49 -11.58 -16.31 -2.16
CA ALA A 49 -12.70 -15.54 -1.64
C ALA A 49 -12.70 -15.51 -0.10
N GLU A 50 -12.32 -16.62 0.53
CA GLU A 50 -12.18 -16.74 1.99
C GLU A 50 -11.08 -15.84 2.58
N ASP A 51 -10.04 -15.54 1.81
CA ASP A 51 -8.87 -14.76 2.27
C ASP A 51 -9.05 -13.25 2.07
N GLU A 52 -10.06 -12.83 1.30
CA GLU A 52 -10.24 -11.44 0.90
C GLU A 52 -10.43 -10.51 2.11
N ALA A 53 -11.32 -10.88 3.02
CA ALA A 53 -11.60 -10.08 4.22
C ALA A 53 -10.35 -9.91 5.09
N TRP A 54 -9.54 -10.97 5.22
CA TRP A 54 -8.30 -10.92 5.97
C TRP A 54 -7.26 -10.01 5.29
N ALA A 55 -7.10 -10.12 3.97
CA ALA A 55 -6.19 -9.28 3.20
C ALA A 55 -6.57 -7.78 3.29
N GLN A 56 -7.87 -7.46 3.21
CA GLN A 56 -8.37 -6.10 3.38
C GLN A 56 -8.04 -5.54 4.79
N GLN A 57 -8.24 -6.35 5.84
CA GLN A 57 -7.89 -5.97 7.21
C GLN A 57 -6.38 -5.72 7.39
N ALA A 58 -5.54 -6.58 6.80
CA ALA A 58 -4.09 -6.43 6.85
C ALA A 58 -3.63 -5.12 6.17
N VAL A 59 -4.18 -4.81 4.98
CA VAL A 59 -3.90 -3.55 4.27
C VAL A 59 -4.36 -2.35 5.10
N ALA A 60 -5.53 -2.41 5.72
CA ALA A 60 -6.04 -1.34 6.57
C ALA A 60 -5.17 -1.13 7.81
N ALA A 61 -4.71 -2.21 8.46
CA ALA A 61 -3.81 -2.14 9.61
C ALA A 61 -2.46 -1.51 9.22
N TYR A 62 -1.90 -1.91 8.08
CA TYR A 62 -0.67 -1.31 7.56
C TYR A 62 -0.85 0.20 7.32
N ASN A 63 -1.95 0.62 6.69
CA ASN A 63 -2.22 2.03 6.43
C ASN A 63 -2.31 2.86 7.72
N ARG A 64 -2.93 2.31 8.78
CA ARG A 64 -2.99 2.96 10.10
C ARG A 64 -1.62 3.11 10.72
N LEU A 65 -0.81 2.04 10.74
CA LEU A 65 0.57 2.09 11.22
C LEU A 65 1.38 3.12 10.45
N TRP A 66 1.26 3.13 9.12
CA TRP A 66 2.01 4.04 8.28
C TRP A 66 1.65 5.51 8.51
N LYS A 67 0.41 5.79 8.93
CA LYS A 67 0.01 7.14 9.36
C LYS A 67 0.84 7.60 10.57
N VAL A 68 0.90 6.77 11.61
CA VAL A 68 1.70 7.04 12.82
C VAL A 68 3.18 7.24 12.48
N VAL A 69 3.73 6.39 11.59
CA VAL A 69 5.13 6.54 11.13
C VAL A 69 5.36 7.91 10.45
N ASN A 70 4.44 8.37 9.61
CA ASN A 70 4.59 9.69 8.97
C ASN A 70 4.50 10.83 9.99
N GLU A 71 3.62 10.72 10.99
CA GLU A 71 3.48 11.71 12.05
C GLU A 71 4.78 11.81 12.87
N LEU A 72 5.33 10.68 13.31
CA LEU A 72 6.62 10.63 13.99
C LEU A 72 7.75 11.22 13.13
N THR A 73 7.80 10.82 11.85
CA THR A 73 8.79 11.35 10.90
C THR A 73 8.69 12.87 10.78
N ALA A 74 7.48 13.43 10.77
CA ALA A 74 7.28 14.87 10.71
C ALA A 74 7.81 15.58 11.98
N CYS A 75 7.60 14.98 13.16
CA CYS A 75 8.15 15.48 14.42
C CYS A 75 9.68 15.50 14.40
N GLU A 76 10.31 14.38 14.02
CA GLU A 76 11.78 14.27 13.94
C GLU A 76 12.38 15.29 12.96
N VAL A 77 11.76 15.47 11.79
CA VAL A 77 12.20 16.47 10.81
C VAL A 77 12.06 17.90 11.35
N ALA A 78 10.98 18.20 12.08
CA ALA A 78 10.79 19.51 12.69
C ALA A 78 11.86 19.81 13.76
N GLU A 79 12.15 18.83 14.60
CA GLU A 79 13.19 18.94 15.63
C GLU A 79 14.58 19.11 15.01
N LEU A 80 14.91 18.31 13.99
CA LEU A 80 16.18 18.46 13.27
C LEU A 80 16.33 19.86 12.65
N ARG A 81 15.26 20.40 12.06
CA ARG A 81 15.25 21.77 11.53
C ARG A 81 15.48 22.81 12.62
N ARG A 82 14.89 22.63 13.82
CA ARG A 82 15.11 23.50 14.98
C ARG A 82 16.57 23.51 15.41
N GLN A 83 17.15 22.32 15.59
CA GLN A 83 18.56 22.17 16.00
C GLN A 83 19.53 22.79 14.98
N ILE A 84 19.29 22.61 13.68
CA ILE A 84 20.11 23.23 12.63
C ILE A 84 20.07 24.76 12.74
N ARG A 85 18.90 25.36 12.99
CA ARG A 85 18.76 26.82 13.16
C ARG A 85 19.51 27.31 14.40
N GLU A 86 19.40 26.60 15.52
CA GLU A 86 20.10 26.94 16.77
C GLU A 86 21.61 26.89 16.61
N ARG A 87 22.14 25.82 15.98
CA ARG A 87 23.57 25.68 15.68
C ARG A 87 24.09 26.80 14.77
N ARG A 88 23.31 27.22 13.78
CA ARG A 88 23.66 28.35 12.90
C ARG A 88 23.74 29.67 13.68
N ARG A 89 22.75 29.95 14.53
CA ARG A 89 22.75 31.15 15.39
C ARG A 89 23.93 31.19 16.36
N ALA A 90 24.25 30.05 16.98
CA ALA A 90 25.40 29.94 17.88
C ALA A 90 26.73 30.22 17.17
N ARG A 91 26.89 29.76 15.92
CA ARG A 91 28.08 30.08 15.10
C ARG A 91 28.18 31.56 14.74
N GLN A 92 27.06 32.19 14.40
CA GLN A 92 27.04 33.62 14.05
C GLN A 92 27.38 34.51 15.24
N ARG A 93 26.95 34.15 16.46
CA ARG A 93 27.26 34.90 17.69
C ARG A 93 28.71 34.79 18.15
N ARG A 94 29.48 33.83 17.63
CA ARG A 94 30.90 33.63 17.96
C ARG A 94 31.85 34.34 16.98
N LYS A 95 31.32 34.91 15.89
CA LYS A 95 32.04 35.75 14.93
C LYS A 95 31.80 37.21 15.28
#